data_AF-A0A521I0Z3-F1
#
_entry.id   AF-A0A521I0Z3-F1
#
_cell.length_a   1.000
_cell.length_b   1.000
_cell.length_c   1.000
_cell.angle_alpha   90.00
_cell.angle_beta   90.00
_cell.angle_gamma   90.00
#
_symmetry.space_group_name_H-M   'P 1'
#
loop_
_entity.id
_entity.type
_entity.pdbx_description
1 polymer ?
#
loop_
_entity_poly.entity_id
_entity_poly.type
_entity_poly.pdbx_seq_one_letter_code
_entity_poly.pdbx_strand_id
1 'polypeptide(L)'
;MRRRDKGAQAPGPQAAPARGRDARQEGKNDGPDRYKMRENLISIGDDYWIETQRGRRAYHIDGKALRIRDTLKFQDAAGRDMYEIQTKLIPLKQTMAVTKGNHEVAVVKKAFITPLRDRLTANMAGGADIDIHGNLLAHEYVMERRGKRVAEVSKKWLAIADAYTVEVAGGEDDALILALCVVVEQICHD
;
A
#
# COMPACT_ATOMS: atom_id res chain seq x y z
N MET A 1 -53.35 56.05 -29.27
CA MET A 1 -54.22 55.31 -28.32
C MET A 1 -53.79 53.84 -28.45
N ARG A 2 -53.06 53.17 -27.54
CA ARG A 2 -52.99 53.17 -26.08
C ARG A 2 -51.53 53.00 -25.59
N ARG A 3 -51.22 53.66 -24.47
CA ARG A 3 -50.02 53.45 -23.63
C ARG A 3 -50.25 52.28 -22.66
N ARG A 4 -49.16 51.63 -22.21
CA ARG A 4 -48.85 51.12 -20.86
C ARG A 4 -47.39 50.62 -20.89
N ASP A 5 -46.45 51.31 -20.26
CA ASP A 5 -45.88 51.08 -18.90
C ASP A 5 -45.25 49.68 -18.75
N LYS A 6 -43.92 49.57 -18.72
CA LYS A 6 -42.98 49.68 -17.56
C LYS A 6 -42.67 48.31 -16.95
N GLY A 7 -41.39 47.97 -16.95
CA GLY A 7 -40.82 46.84 -16.21
C GLY A 7 -39.30 46.87 -16.32
N ALA A 8 -38.65 47.64 -15.45
CA ALA A 8 -37.21 47.56 -15.24
C ALA A 8 -36.90 46.25 -14.50
N GLN A 9 -35.91 45.50 -14.97
CA GLN A 9 -35.38 44.34 -14.25
C GLN A 9 -33.86 44.43 -14.21
N ALA A 10 -33.34 44.35 -12.98
CA ALA A 10 -31.93 44.49 -12.60
C ALA A 10 -31.04 43.36 -13.13
N PRO A 11 -29.71 43.57 -13.25
CA PRO A 11 -28.77 42.54 -13.68
C PRO A 11 -28.51 41.52 -12.54
N GLY A 12 -28.70 40.23 -12.83
CA GLY A 12 -28.33 39.13 -11.93
C GLY A 12 -26.81 38.85 -11.93
N PRO A 13 -26.25 38.25 -10.87
CA PRO A 13 -24.81 38.02 -10.74
C PRO A 13 -24.35 36.67 -11.35
N GLN A 14 -23.19 36.75 -12.02
CA GLN A 14 -22.09 35.77 -12.12
C GLN A 14 -22.38 34.30 -12.44
N ALA A 15 -21.84 33.86 -13.60
CA ALA A 15 -21.31 32.51 -13.77
C ALA A 15 -19.85 32.62 -14.26
N ALA A 16 -18.91 32.25 -13.40
CA ALA A 16 -17.51 32.08 -13.76
C ALA A 16 -17.32 30.82 -14.65
N PRO A 17 -16.36 30.80 -15.58
CA PRO A 17 -16.16 29.65 -16.45
C PRO A 17 -15.57 28.47 -15.67
N ALA A 18 -16.21 27.31 -15.79
CA ALA A 18 -15.70 26.02 -15.35
C ALA A 18 -14.38 25.73 -16.08
N ARG A 19 -13.26 25.86 -15.37
CA ARG A 19 -11.97 25.31 -15.80
C ARG A 19 -12.02 23.79 -15.64
N GLY A 20 -12.47 23.10 -16.69
CA GLY A 20 -12.10 21.71 -16.91
C GLY A 20 -10.59 21.65 -17.07
N ARG A 21 -9.87 21.35 -15.98
CA ARG A 21 -8.49 20.91 -16.06
C ARG A 21 -8.55 19.40 -16.20
N ASP A 22 -8.31 18.95 -17.43
CA ASP A 22 -7.95 17.60 -17.77
C ASP A 22 -6.98 17.07 -16.71
N ALA A 23 -7.46 16.10 -15.93
CA ALA A 23 -6.63 15.23 -15.15
C ALA A 23 -5.74 14.49 -16.15
N ARG A 24 -4.54 15.03 -16.37
CA ARG A 24 -3.46 14.35 -17.08
C ARG A 24 -3.35 12.96 -16.47
N GLN A 25 -3.72 11.96 -17.25
CA GLN A 25 -3.23 10.60 -17.12
C GLN A 25 -1.70 10.72 -17.03
N GLU A 26 -1.18 10.58 -15.81
CA GLU A 26 0.24 10.32 -15.63
C GLU A 26 0.51 9.00 -16.33
N GLY A 27 1.29 9.08 -17.41
CA GLY A 27 1.70 7.93 -18.19
C GLY A 27 2.22 6.85 -17.25
N LYS A 28 1.63 5.67 -17.36
CA LYS A 28 2.15 4.43 -16.78
C LYS A 28 3.60 4.32 -17.26
N ASN A 29 4.56 4.55 -16.38
CA ASN A 29 5.95 4.30 -16.69
C ASN A 29 6.08 2.78 -16.86
N ASP A 30 6.63 2.32 -17.98
CA ASP A 30 6.91 0.89 -18.22
C ASP A 30 8.14 0.37 -17.43
N GLY A 31 8.62 1.16 -16.45
CA GLY A 31 9.70 0.80 -15.54
C GLY A 31 9.15 0.42 -14.16
N PRO A 32 9.93 -0.32 -13.35
CA PRO A 32 9.49 -0.72 -12.02
C PRO A 32 9.26 0.50 -11.11
N ASP A 33 8.16 0.47 -10.37
CA ASP A 33 7.81 1.54 -9.44
C ASP A 33 8.58 1.36 -8.13
N ARG A 34 9.21 2.43 -7.65
CA ARG A 34 10.03 2.41 -6.44
C ARG A 34 9.41 3.23 -5.32
N TYR A 35 9.26 2.56 -4.18
CA TYR A 35 8.70 3.11 -2.96
C TYR A 35 9.72 3.11 -1.83
N LYS A 36 9.53 4.03 -0.89
CA LYS A 36 10.26 4.13 0.36
C LYS A 36 9.29 3.80 1.50
N MET A 37 9.67 2.82 2.31
CA MET A 37 8.95 2.39 3.50
C MET A 37 9.80 2.60 4.75
N ARG A 38 9.16 2.72 5.91
CA ARG A 38 9.83 2.89 7.21
C ARG A 38 9.79 1.56 7.96
N GLU A 39 10.82 1.34 8.74
CA GLU A 39 10.92 0.22 9.69
C GLU A 39 10.06 0.50 10.93
N ASN A 40 9.73 -0.56 11.67
CA ASN A 40 9.03 -0.46 12.95
C ASN A 40 7.69 0.29 12.83
N LEU A 41 6.90 -0.02 11.79
CA LEU A 41 5.60 0.62 11.52
C LEU A 41 4.61 0.50 12.69
N ILE A 42 4.79 -0.49 13.57
CA ILE A 42 3.82 -0.89 14.61
C ILE A 42 4.12 -0.27 15.97
N SER A 43 5.41 -0.18 16.34
CA SER A 43 5.84 0.12 17.71
C SER A 43 5.37 1.49 18.21
N ILE A 44 4.89 2.33 17.30
CA ILE A 44 4.48 3.69 17.57
C ILE A 44 2.94 3.83 17.62
N GLY A 45 2.16 2.87 17.10
CA GLY A 45 0.71 3.04 16.93
C GLY A 45 0.34 4.28 16.10
N ASP A 46 1.31 4.76 15.32
CA ASP A 46 1.25 5.97 14.51
C ASP A 46 0.99 5.59 13.06
N ASP A 47 0.32 6.50 12.36
CA ASP A 47 0.09 6.36 10.94
C ASP A 47 1.38 6.64 10.15
N TYR A 48 1.57 5.98 9.01
CA TYR A 48 2.77 6.11 8.20
C TYR A 48 2.47 6.34 6.72
N TRP A 49 3.24 7.22 6.07
CA TRP A 49 3.14 7.48 4.64
C TRP A 49 4.21 6.72 3.85
N ILE A 50 3.77 5.94 2.87
CA ILE A 50 4.65 5.33 1.87
C ILE A 50 4.82 6.32 0.73
N GLU A 51 6.07 6.63 0.41
CA GLU A 51 6.44 7.60 -0.61
C GLU A 51 7.03 6.93 -1.83
N THR A 52 6.73 7.44 -3.01
CA THR A 52 7.50 7.12 -4.22
C THR A 52 8.94 7.65 -4.09
N GLN A 53 9.85 7.19 -4.96
CA GLN A 53 11.22 7.71 -5.04
C GLN A 53 11.30 9.24 -5.23
N ARG A 54 10.25 9.87 -5.78
CA ARG A 54 10.17 11.32 -5.98
C ARG A 54 9.68 12.08 -4.74
N GLY A 55 9.50 11.41 -3.61
CA GLY A 55 8.97 12.00 -2.37
C GLY A 55 7.46 12.25 -2.41
N ARG A 56 6.75 11.79 -3.44
CA ARG A 56 5.28 11.87 -3.49
C ARG A 56 4.68 10.78 -2.61
N ARG A 57 3.80 11.16 -1.68
CA ARG A 57 2.96 10.25 -0.91
C ARG A 57 2.06 9.43 -1.84
N ALA A 58 2.23 8.11 -1.83
CA ALA A 58 1.47 7.18 -2.67
C ALA A 58 0.39 6.46 -1.86
N TYR A 59 0.76 5.98 -0.67
CA TYR A 59 -0.10 5.19 0.20
C TYR A 59 0.08 5.59 1.66
N HIS A 60 -0.89 5.21 2.47
CA HIS A 60 -0.94 5.50 3.88
C HIS A 60 -1.30 4.24 4.66
N ILE A 61 -0.56 3.97 5.73
CA ILE A 61 -0.86 2.92 6.69
C ILE A 61 -1.48 3.59 7.90
N ASP A 62 -2.76 3.34 8.15
CA ASP A 62 -3.44 3.81 9.36
C ASP A 62 -3.29 2.74 10.45
N GLY A 63 -2.49 3.10 11.45
CA GLY A 63 -2.11 2.27 12.59
C GLY A 63 -3.07 2.38 13.77
N LYS A 64 -3.99 3.36 13.78
CA LYS A 64 -4.90 3.59 14.90
C LYS A 64 -5.87 2.42 15.14
N ALA A 65 -6.05 1.55 14.13
CA ALA A 65 -6.86 0.35 14.22
C ALA A 65 -6.19 -0.84 14.94
N LEU A 66 -4.87 -0.83 15.15
CA LEU A 66 -4.14 -1.89 15.87
C LEU A 66 -4.67 -2.11 17.28
N ARG A 67 -5.11 -1.05 17.98
CA ARG A 67 -5.45 -1.11 19.41
C ARG A 67 -6.81 -1.74 19.73
N ILE A 68 -7.70 -1.91 18.75
CA ILE A 68 -9.09 -2.35 19.00
C ILE A 68 -9.37 -3.72 18.36
N ARG A 69 -8.70 -4.07 17.25
CA ARG A 69 -8.98 -5.31 16.48
C ARG A 69 -7.74 -5.93 15.81
N ASP A 70 -6.53 -5.60 16.22
CA ASP A 70 -5.29 -6.10 15.59
C ASP A 70 -5.29 -5.98 14.05
N THR A 71 -5.87 -4.86 13.56
CA THR A 71 -6.06 -4.61 12.12
C THR A 71 -5.31 -3.35 11.72
N LEU A 72 -4.60 -3.41 10.59
CA LEU A 72 -3.96 -2.28 9.92
C LEU A 72 -4.71 -1.97 8.63
N LYS A 73 -4.97 -0.68 8.36
CA LYS A 73 -5.59 -0.26 7.11
C LYS A 73 -4.55 0.29 6.15
N PHE A 74 -4.56 -0.24 4.94
CA PHE A 74 -3.74 0.22 3.82
C PHE A 74 -4.60 1.08 2.89
N GLN A 75 -4.28 2.37 2.81
CA GLN A 75 -5.06 3.37 2.08
C GLN A 75 -4.27 3.98 0.93
N ASP A 76 -4.98 4.46 -0.08
CA ASP A 76 -4.38 5.32 -1.10
C ASP A 76 -4.13 6.76 -0.60
N ALA A 77 -3.49 7.59 -1.43
CA ALA A 77 -3.24 8.99 -1.12
C ALA A 77 -4.51 9.84 -0.87
N ALA A 78 -5.69 9.37 -1.29
CA ALA A 78 -6.96 10.03 -1.03
C ALA A 78 -7.64 9.53 0.26
N GLY A 79 -7.03 8.59 0.98
CA GLY A 79 -7.57 7.99 2.21
C GLY A 79 -8.62 6.90 1.96
N ARG A 80 -8.70 6.34 0.74
CA ARG A 80 -9.60 5.22 0.46
C ARG A 80 -8.96 3.91 0.89
N ASP A 81 -9.69 3.12 1.68
CA ASP A 81 -9.25 1.78 2.10
C ASP A 81 -9.07 0.88 0.87
N MET A 82 -7.84 0.40 0.67
CA MET A 82 -7.48 -0.52 -0.41
C MET A 82 -7.40 -1.96 0.11
N TYR A 83 -6.71 -2.14 1.23
CA TYR A 83 -6.52 -3.43 1.88
C TYR A 83 -6.60 -3.30 3.40
N GLU A 84 -7.01 -4.37 4.07
CA GLU A 84 -6.89 -4.53 5.52
C GLU A 84 -5.95 -5.70 5.82
N ILE A 85 -5.07 -5.51 6.80
CA ILE A 85 -4.11 -6.51 7.23
C ILE A 85 -4.47 -6.91 8.66
N GLN A 86 -4.70 -8.20 8.89
CA GLN A 86 -5.20 -8.70 10.17
C GLN A 86 -4.49 -9.98 10.60
N THR A 87 -4.23 -10.09 11.90
CA THR A 87 -3.73 -11.34 12.50
C THR A 87 -4.84 -12.37 12.53
N LYS A 88 -4.58 -13.60 12.06
CA LYS A 88 -5.54 -14.69 12.22
C LYS A 88 -5.43 -15.26 13.64
N LEU A 89 -6.56 -15.34 14.35
CA LEU A 89 -6.69 -15.96 15.68
C LEU A 89 -6.63 -17.51 15.61
N ILE A 90 -5.70 -18.05 14.83
CA ILE A 90 -5.42 -19.48 14.77
C ILE A 90 -4.31 -19.76 15.80
N PRO A 91 -4.30 -20.90 16.52
CA PRO A 91 -3.22 -21.26 17.46
C PRO A 91 -1.81 -21.33 16.84
N LEU A 92 -1.68 -21.13 15.53
CA LEU A 92 -0.41 -20.94 14.83
C LEU A 92 -0.03 -19.45 14.88
N LYS A 93 0.82 -19.09 15.84
CA LYS A 93 1.23 -17.71 16.22
C LYS A 93 1.73 -16.75 15.11
N GLN A 94 1.76 -17.11 13.83
CA GLN A 94 2.47 -16.35 12.79
C GLN A 94 1.78 -16.47 11.43
N THR A 95 0.47 -16.22 11.38
CA THR A 95 -0.31 -16.16 10.14
C THR A 95 -1.09 -14.84 10.08
N MET A 96 -0.90 -14.10 8.99
CA MET A 96 -1.63 -12.86 8.74
C MET A 96 -2.38 -12.95 7.42
N ALA A 97 -3.56 -12.33 7.37
CA ALA A 97 -4.35 -12.19 6.16
C ALA A 97 -4.31 -10.75 5.66
N VAL A 98 -4.32 -10.62 4.34
CA VAL A 98 -4.63 -9.38 3.63
C VAL A 98 -6.01 -9.54 2.99
N THR A 99 -6.91 -8.60 3.22
CA THR A 99 -8.26 -8.59 2.66
C THR A 99 -8.49 -7.33 1.82
N LYS A 100 -9.38 -7.43 0.83
CA LYS A 100 -9.92 -6.30 0.06
C LYS A 100 -11.41 -6.24 0.32
N GLY A 101 -11.84 -5.31 1.17
CA GLY A 101 -13.17 -5.38 1.78
C GLY A 101 -13.35 -6.69 2.54
N ASN A 102 -14.41 -7.44 2.24
CA ASN A 102 -14.71 -8.70 2.93
C ASN A 102 -14.05 -9.95 2.29
N HIS A 103 -13.18 -9.77 1.30
CA HIS A 103 -12.56 -10.88 0.58
C HIS A 103 -11.09 -11.02 0.96
N GLU A 104 -10.70 -12.19 1.46
CA GLU A 104 -9.30 -12.56 1.64
C GLU A 104 -8.60 -12.64 0.28
N VAL A 105 -7.53 -11.87 0.10
CA VAL A 105 -6.74 -11.84 -1.15
C VAL A 105 -5.40 -12.55 -0.99
N ALA A 106 -4.85 -12.57 0.23
CA ALA A 106 -3.62 -13.29 0.53
C ALA A 106 -3.56 -13.76 1.98
N VAL A 107 -2.86 -14.87 2.22
CA VAL A 107 -2.50 -15.34 3.57
C VAL A 107 -1.01 -15.61 3.62
N VAL A 108 -0.29 -14.86 4.45
CA VAL A 108 1.15 -15.03 4.63
C VAL A 108 1.39 -15.95 5.82
N LYS A 109 2.24 -16.96 5.60
CA LYS A 109 2.62 -17.94 6.62
C LYS A 109 4.14 -18.02 6.72
N LYS A 110 4.64 -18.15 7.94
CA LYS A 110 6.04 -18.50 8.19
C LYS A 110 6.29 -19.96 7.86
N ALA A 111 7.39 -20.25 7.16
CA ALA A 111 7.83 -21.63 6.94
C ALA A 111 8.45 -22.18 8.25
N PHE A 112 7.88 -23.24 8.81
CA PHE A 112 8.32 -23.81 10.10
C PHE A 112 9.42 -24.89 9.97
N ILE A 113 9.84 -25.25 8.76
CA ILE A 113 10.65 -26.46 8.49
C ILE A 113 12.10 -26.13 8.07
N THR A 114 12.54 -24.89 8.20
CA THR A 114 13.93 -24.50 7.92
C THR A 114 14.50 -23.68 9.09
N PRO A 115 15.73 -23.95 9.54
CA PRO A 115 16.35 -23.16 10.61
C PRO A 115 16.68 -21.71 10.19
N LEU A 116 16.54 -21.38 8.91
CA LEU A 116 16.68 -20.02 8.38
C LEU A 116 15.30 -19.34 8.36
N ARG A 117 15.16 -18.22 9.08
CA ARG A 117 13.96 -17.34 9.09
C ARG A 117 13.84 -16.51 7.80
N ASP A 118 14.38 -17.02 6.71
CA ASP A 118 14.70 -16.28 5.49
C ASP A 118 13.66 -16.53 4.39
N ARG A 119 12.53 -17.17 4.75
CA ARG A 119 11.46 -17.49 3.80
C ARG A 119 10.07 -17.41 4.41
N LEU A 120 9.18 -16.70 3.70
CA LEU A 120 7.73 -16.72 3.90
C LEU A 120 7.06 -17.08 2.56
N THR A 121 5.81 -17.52 2.63
CA THR A 121 4.97 -17.69 1.43
C THR A 121 3.66 -16.94 1.63
N ALA A 122 3.33 -16.07 0.68
CA ALA A 122 2.02 -15.46 0.57
C ALA A 122 1.14 -16.32 -0.34
N ASN A 123 0.20 -17.04 0.27
CA ASN A 123 -0.78 -17.85 -0.44
C ASN A 123 -1.82 -16.92 -1.03
N MET A 124 -1.91 -16.84 -2.36
CA MET A 124 -2.79 -15.89 -3.04
C MET A 124 -4.16 -16.53 -3.27
N ALA A 125 -5.25 -15.82 -2.91
CA ALA A 125 -6.60 -16.32 -3.18
C ALA A 125 -6.91 -16.39 -4.69
N GLY A 126 -6.20 -15.58 -5.49
CA GLY A 126 -6.26 -15.60 -6.95
C GLY A 126 -4.85 -15.63 -7.56
N GLY A 127 -4.58 -16.61 -8.40
CA GLY A 127 -3.30 -16.73 -9.11
C GLY A 127 -2.30 -17.64 -8.40
N ALA A 128 -1.02 -17.47 -8.73
CA ALA A 128 0.07 -18.22 -8.11
C ALA A 128 0.60 -17.51 -6.87
N ASP A 129 1.03 -18.33 -5.91
CA ASP A 129 1.64 -17.86 -4.66
C ASP A 129 2.90 -17.02 -4.91
N ILE A 130 3.20 -16.18 -3.93
CA ILE A 130 4.43 -15.38 -3.91
C ILE A 130 5.37 -15.99 -2.86
N ASP A 131 6.54 -16.39 -3.33
CA ASP A 131 7.66 -16.79 -2.51
C ASP A 131 8.44 -15.56 -2.07
N ILE A 132 8.57 -15.35 -0.76
CA ILE A 132 9.28 -14.22 -0.18
C ILE A 132 10.54 -14.78 0.46
N HIS A 133 11.72 -14.40 -0.02
CA HIS A 133 12.97 -14.99 0.49
C HIS A 133 14.18 -14.06 0.42
N GLY A 134 15.17 -14.33 1.27
CA GLY A 134 16.35 -13.50 1.47
C GLY A 134 16.52 -13.12 2.93
N ASN A 135 17.28 -12.07 3.23
CA ASN A 135 17.45 -11.61 4.60
C ASN A 135 16.30 -10.68 5.00
N LEU A 136 15.20 -11.29 5.46
CA LEU A 136 13.98 -10.57 5.88
C LEU A 136 14.26 -9.60 7.05
N LEU A 137 15.18 -9.97 7.95
CA LEU A 137 15.56 -9.15 9.10
C LEU A 137 16.44 -7.94 8.73
N ALA A 138 17.16 -8.00 7.61
CA ALA A 138 17.96 -6.88 7.14
C ALA A 138 17.24 -6.01 6.10
N HIS A 139 15.98 -6.32 5.79
CA HIS A 139 15.23 -5.72 4.66
C HIS A 139 15.98 -5.87 3.33
N GLU A 140 16.59 -7.04 3.11
CA GLU A 140 17.31 -7.41 1.88
C GLU A 140 16.73 -8.72 1.35
N TYR A 141 15.58 -8.63 0.69
CA TYR A 141 14.83 -9.81 0.24
C TYR A 141 14.07 -9.57 -1.06
N VAL A 142 13.67 -10.66 -1.71
CA VAL A 142 12.91 -10.63 -2.96
C VAL A 142 11.55 -11.30 -2.79
N MET A 143 10.60 -10.86 -3.59
CA MET A 143 9.30 -11.50 -3.78
C MET A 143 9.25 -12.06 -5.20
N GLU A 144 8.94 -13.34 -5.33
CA GLU A 144 8.86 -14.01 -6.62
C GLU A 144 7.53 -14.73 -6.82
N ARG A 145 6.96 -14.61 -8.02
CA ARG A 145 5.79 -15.36 -8.46
C ARG A 145 6.19 -16.25 -9.63
N ARG A 146 6.10 -17.58 -9.46
CA ARG A 146 6.54 -18.56 -10.48
C ARG A 146 7.99 -18.33 -10.94
N GLY A 147 8.89 -18.02 -10.01
CA GLY A 147 10.30 -17.75 -10.30
C GLY A 147 10.57 -16.44 -11.05
N LYS A 148 9.56 -15.56 -11.18
CA LYS A 148 9.73 -14.20 -11.69
C LYS A 148 9.66 -13.22 -10.54
N ARG A 149 10.66 -12.35 -10.44
CA ARG A 149 10.68 -11.28 -9.45
C ARG A 149 9.52 -10.31 -9.66
N VAL A 150 8.69 -10.18 -8.64
CA VAL A 150 7.58 -9.21 -8.57
C VAL A 150 7.92 -8.02 -7.68
N ALA A 151 8.84 -8.20 -6.73
CA ALA A 151 9.39 -7.10 -5.94
C ALA A 151 10.80 -7.38 -5.43
N GLU A 152 11.55 -6.32 -5.16
CA GLU A 152 12.84 -6.35 -4.45
C GLU A 152 12.83 -5.34 -3.31
N VAL A 153 13.28 -5.77 -2.13
CA VAL A 153 13.40 -4.96 -0.93
C VAL A 153 14.85 -4.81 -0.56
N SER A 154 15.30 -3.56 -0.39
CA SER A 154 16.70 -3.25 -0.08
C SER A 154 16.85 -1.91 0.65
N LYS A 155 17.86 -1.81 1.52
CA LYS A 155 18.31 -0.57 2.17
C LYS A 155 19.37 0.19 1.39
N LYS A 156 19.83 -0.33 0.25
CA LYS A 156 20.86 0.32 -0.57
C LYS A 156 20.44 1.76 -0.91
N TRP A 157 21.40 2.69 -0.84
CA TRP A 157 21.24 4.10 -1.22
C TRP A 157 20.36 4.96 -0.29
N LEU A 158 20.05 4.47 0.91
CA LEU A 158 19.35 5.27 1.91
C LEU A 158 20.31 5.87 2.94
N ALA A 159 20.22 7.18 3.13
CA ALA A 159 20.90 7.88 4.22
C ALA A 159 20.11 7.84 5.54
N ILE A 160 18.86 7.34 5.50
CA ILE A 160 17.93 7.29 6.62
C ILE A 160 18.02 5.90 7.24
N ALA A 161 18.32 5.82 8.53
CA ALA A 161 18.55 4.55 9.23
C ALA A 161 17.30 3.66 9.30
N ASP A 162 16.11 4.25 9.43
CA ASP A 162 14.86 3.53 9.69
C ASP A 162 14.00 3.37 8.43
N ALA A 163 14.61 3.25 7.26
CA ALA A 163 13.87 3.13 6.00
C ALA A 163 14.50 2.10 5.06
N TYR A 164 13.66 1.53 4.21
CA TYR A 164 14.04 0.65 3.12
C TYR A 164 13.27 1.00 1.85
N THR A 165 13.76 0.53 0.71
CA THR A 165 13.09 0.67 -0.58
C THR A 165 12.40 -0.62 -0.99
N VAL A 166 11.29 -0.48 -1.69
CA VAL A 166 10.58 -1.57 -2.37
C VAL A 166 10.48 -1.19 -3.83
N GLU A 167 11.12 -1.98 -4.69
CA GLU A 167 10.97 -1.88 -6.13
C GLU A 167 9.96 -2.93 -6.60
N VAL A 168 8.83 -2.48 -7.14
CA VAL A 168 7.74 -3.33 -7.64
C VAL A 168 7.87 -3.48 -9.15
N ALA A 169 7.82 -4.71 -9.64
CA ALA A 169 7.87 -4.99 -11.06
C ALA A 169 6.65 -4.40 -11.78
N GLY A 170 6.88 -3.83 -12.97
CA GLY A 170 5.81 -3.21 -13.76
C GLY A 170 4.67 -4.17 -14.07
N GLY A 171 3.44 -3.72 -13.82
CA GLY A 171 2.21 -4.48 -14.08
C GLY A 171 1.70 -5.31 -12.91
N GLU A 172 2.42 -5.34 -11.77
CA GLU A 172 1.88 -5.85 -10.51
C GLU A 172 0.91 -4.84 -9.87
N ASP A 173 0.20 -5.27 -8.84
CA ASP A 173 -0.57 -4.38 -7.95
C ASP A 173 0.36 -3.89 -6.84
N ASP A 174 0.89 -2.67 -7.01
CA ASP A 174 1.85 -2.08 -6.07
C ASP A 174 1.30 -2.04 -4.65
N ALA A 175 0.01 -1.71 -4.48
CA ALA A 175 -0.60 -1.61 -3.17
C ALA A 175 -0.65 -2.99 -2.49
N LEU A 176 -0.93 -4.06 -3.23
CA LEU A 176 -0.92 -5.42 -2.69
C LEU A 176 0.50 -5.85 -2.32
N ILE A 177 1.49 -5.60 -3.17
CA ILE A 177 2.89 -5.92 -2.89
C ILE A 177 3.38 -5.17 -1.64
N LEU A 178 3.09 -3.88 -1.53
CA LEU A 178 3.46 -3.07 -0.37
C LEU A 178 2.71 -3.52 0.89
N ALA A 179 1.44 -3.94 0.79
CA ALA A 179 0.72 -4.54 1.90
C ALA A 179 1.37 -5.85 2.38
N LEU A 180 1.89 -6.67 1.45
CA LEU A 180 2.68 -7.85 1.82
C LEU A 180 3.99 -7.48 2.51
N CYS A 181 4.68 -6.41 2.10
CA CYS A 181 5.85 -5.90 2.82
C CYS A 181 5.50 -5.50 4.26
N VAL A 182 4.33 -4.85 4.47
CA VAL A 182 3.85 -4.56 5.83
C VAL A 182 3.65 -5.86 6.61
N VAL A 183 3.07 -6.90 6.03
CA VAL A 183 2.92 -8.21 6.69
C VAL A 183 4.27 -8.85 7.05
N VAL A 184 5.26 -8.78 6.15
CA VAL A 184 6.62 -9.25 6.44
C VAL A 184 7.18 -8.50 7.65
N GLU A 185 7.00 -7.18 7.70
CA GLU A 185 7.42 -6.37 8.84
C GLU A 185 6.83 -6.89 10.16
N GLN A 186 5.52 -7.15 10.20
CA GLN A 186 4.85 -7.68 11.40
C GLN A 186 5.39 -9.06 11.81
N ILE A 187 5.57 -9.98 10.85
CA ILE A 187 5.93 -11.37 11.17
C ILE A 187 7.40 -11.50 11.60
N CYS A 188 8.26 -10.60 11.14
CA CYS A 188 9.71 -10.68 11.31
C CYS A 188 10.27 -9.73 12.37
N HIS A 189 9.62 -8.60 12.64
CA HIS A 189 10.16 -7.52 13.47
C HIS A 189 9.29 -7.13 14.69
N ASP A 190 8.09 -7.71 14.81
CA ASP A 190 7.24 -7.64 16.01
C ASP A 190 7.48 -8.85 16.93
#